data_AF-A0A424JQN3-F1
#
_entry.id   AF-A0A424JQN3-F1
#
_cell.length_a   1.000
_cell.length_b   1.000
_cell.length_c   1.000
_cell.angle_alpha   90.00
_cell.angle_beta   90.00
_cell.angle_gamma   90.00
#
_symmetry.space_group_name_H-M   'P 1'
#
loop_
_entity.id
_entity.type
_entity.pdbx_description
1 polymer ?
#
loop_
_entity_poly.entity_id
_entity_poly.type
_entity_poly.pdbx_seq_one_letter_code
_entity_poly.pdbx_strand_id
1 'polypeptide(L)'
;MSKSRCITTPIYYVNDRPHIGHVYTTTLCDAWARAMRLSGDEVFFLTGTDEHGVKVEQSARDKGMEPQALADLNSAEFRKAMELFELTNDEFIRTTDPDHIRQVQLFVKKLMDRGDIYLGEFEGWYDRGQEEYITENRARELDYKSPISGKPLEREKQSNYYFRLSAYQDRLEKLFADQPNFVRPEARRNEVLGRIREGLQDVPVSRTNFSWGIPMPGDEEHVIYVWIDALFNYATALGLAEAGSERHAARGHFWPADLHVIGKEILWFHAVIWPSMLMALDLPLPGGIHAHAFWISEGQKMSKSLGNFVDLPTIEKTIGHYGRDAWRWYLLTQGPLGGQDADFQRDKFHETYGADLVNTFGNCASRTTAMTVKYFEGEVPAMADEGRDSMAERDWPTLTATATERWQAAISRFDLDDAAEAAIGLVREVDAFINDTEPFRVAKDDSRREELAGILGRCLEAVRIAATLLHPFLPDGSQKCWEALGQSVDPEFDELDQLASWGGLTPGTKVQKVALYPRVEPLLAE
;
A
#
# COMPACT_ATOMS: atom_id res chain seq x y z
N MET A 1 -8.84 8.67 -22.42
CA MET A 1 -9.43 7.31 -22.39
C MET A 1 -9.03 6.72 -21.06
N SER A 2 -10.00 6.34 -20.23
CA SER A 2 -9.74 5.68 -18.95
C SER A 2 -8.89 4.42 -19.18
N LYS A 3 -7.86 4.20 -18.38
CA LYS A 3 -7.07 2.97 -18.39
C LYS A 3 -7.44 2.13 -17.18
N SER A 4 -7.51 0.82 -17.38
CA SER A 4 -7.63 -0.12 -16.27
C SER A 4 -6.30 -0.23 -15.54
N ARG A 5 -6.34 -0.12 -14.21
CA ARG A 5 -5.20 -0.15 -13.31
C ARG A 5 -5.38 -1.19 -12.23
N CYS A 6 -4.32 -1.86 -11.85
CA CYS A 6 -4.36 -2.89 -10.82
C CYS A 6 -3.16 -2.77 -9.88
N ILE A 7 -3.45 -2.64 -8.59
CA ILE A 7 -2.45 -2.60 -7.52
C ILE A 7 -2.81 -3.63 -6.46
N THR A 8 -1.80 -4.30 -5.91
CA THR A 8 -2.03 -5.33 -4.89
C THR A 8 -1.14 -5.12 -3.67
N THR A 9 -1.69 -5.39 -2.49
CA THR A 9 -0.89 -5.70 -1.30
C THR A 9 -0.47 -7.18 -1.31
N PRO A 10 0.38 -7.64 -0.39
CA PRO A 10 0.39 -9.04 -0.01
C PRO A 10 -0.95 -9.39 0.63
N ILE A 11 -1.28 -10.68 0.65
CA ILE A 11 -2.30 -11.19 1.57
C ILE A 11 -1.66 -11.54 2.91
N TYR A 12 -2.36 -11.24 4.01
CA TYR A 12 -1.76 -11.28 5.35
C TYR A 12 -2.07 -12.58 6.09
N TYR A 13 -1.07 -13.17 6.73
CA TYR A 13 -1.26 -14.37 7.56
C TYR A 13 -2.24 -14.10 8.71
N VAL A 14 -3.23 -14.97 8.85
CA VAL A 14 -4.25 -14.90 9.91
C VAL A 14 -3.85 -15.61 11.20
N ASN A 15 -2.56 -15.69 11.52
CA ASN A 15 -2.11 -16.28 12.79
C ASN A 15 -2.27 -15.31 13.97
N ASP A 16 -2.36 -14.00 13.72
CA ASP A 16 -2.46 -12.96 14.73
C ASP A 16 -3.25 -11.74 14.21
N ARG A 17 -3.51 -10.76 15.09
CA ARG A 17 -4.18 -9.50 14.76
C ARG A 17 -3.32 -8.57 13.89
N PRO A 18 -3.94 -7.65 13.13
CA PRO A 18 -3.20 -6.68 12.34
C PRO A 18 -2.35 -5.72 13.18
N HIS A 19 -1.27 -5.21 12.58
CA HIS A 19 -0.33 -4.25 13.17
C HIS A 19 0.15 -3.25 12.11
N ILE A 20 0.98 -2.29 12.50
CA ILE A 20 1.43 -1.18 11.62
C ILE A 20 2.00 -1.63 10.27
N GLY A 21 2.64 -2.80 10.18
CA GLY A 21 3.23 -3.30 8.92
C GLY A 21 2.16 -3.65 7.88
N HIS A 22 1.08 -4.30 8.30
CA HIS A 22 -0.05 -4.61 7.42
C HIS A 22 -0.75 -3.33 6.98
N VAL A 23 -1.02 -2.43 7.92
CA VAL A 23 -1.70 -1.16 7.67
C VAL A 23 -0.88 -0.27 6.74
N TYR A 24 0.44 -0.23 6.93
CA TYR A 24 1.34 0.57 6.10
C TYR A 24 1.26 0.19 4.63
N THR A 25 1.45 -1.09 4.31
CA THR A 25 1.41 -1.59 2.93
C THR A 25 0.07 -1.29 2.27
N THR A 26 -1.04 -1.52 2.99
CA THR A 26 -2.38 -1.24 2.45
C THR A 26 -2.66 0.25 2.30
N THR A 27 -2.13 1.11 3.17
CA THR A 27 -2.27 2.58 3.07
C THR A 27 -1.52 3.13 1.86
N LEU A 28 -0.32 2.61 1.56
CA LEU A 28 0.43 2.98 0.34
C LEU A 28 -0.38 2.67 -0.93
N CYS A 29 -0.96 1.46 -1.00
CA CYS A 29 -1.76 1.05 -2.14
C CYS A 29 -3.06 1.86 -2.26
N ASP A 30 -3.71 2.15 -1.13
CA ASP A 30 -4.93 2.96 -1.09
C ASP A 30 -4.69 4.39 -1.56
N ALA A 31 -3.58 5.02 -1.13
CA ALA A 31 -3.23 6.36 -1.59
C ALA A 31 -3.00 6.39 -3.11
N TRP A 32 -2.31 5.39 -3.66
CA TRP A 32 -2.14 5.27 -5.10
C TRP A 32 -3.45 4.97 -5.83
N ALA A 33 -4.29 4.08 -5.31
CA ALA A 33 -5.59 3.74 -5.89
C ALA A 33 -6.50 4.97 -5.95
N ARG A 34 -6.60 5.74 -4.86
CA ARG A 34 -7.31 7.02 -4.82
C ARG A 34 -6.77 8.02 -5.83
N ALA A 35 -5.45 8.10 -5.98
CA ALA A 35 -4.82 9.00 -6.94
C ALA A 35 -5.10 8.62 -8.40
N MET A 36 -5.12 7.32 -8.72
CA MET A 36 -5.46 6.81 -10.05
C MET A 36 -6.95 7.02 -10.36
N ARG A 37 -7.85 6.72 -9.42
CA ARG A 37 -9.29 7.00 -9.58
C ARG A 37 -9.55 8.49 -9.80
N LEU A 38 -8.91 9.35 -9.01
CA LEU A 38 -8.97 10.81 -9.18
C LEU A 38 -8.45 11.24 -10.57
N SER A 39 -7.50 10.50 -11.15
CA SER A 39 -6.98 10.74 -12.50
C SER A 39 -7.88 10.17 -13.62
N GLY A 40 -9.05 9.64 -13.29
CA GLY A 40 -10.03 9.08 -14.24
C GLY A 40 -9.74 7.64 -14.69
N ASP A 41 -8.79 6.94 -14.04
CA ASP A 41 -8.49 5.53 -14.32
C ASP A 41 -9.48 4.62 -13.59
N GLU A 42 -9.91 3.53 -14.25
CA GLU A 42 -10.60 2.42 -13.58
C GLU A 42 -9.58 1.64 -12.75
N VAL A 43 -9.84 1.42 -11.46
CA VAL A 43 -8.85 0.80 -10.55
C VAL A 43 -9.40 -0.48 -9.95
N PHE A 44 -8.57 -1.50 -9.88
CA PHE A 44 -8.74 -2.70 -9.07
C PHE A 44 -7.63 -2.78 -8.02
N PHE A 45 -7.98 -2.44 -6.79
CA PHE A 45 -7.12 -2.51 -5.62
C PHE A 45 -7.42 -3.78 -4.82
N LEU A 46 -6.47 -4.73 -4.87
CA LEU A 46 -6.59 -6.03 -4.21
C LEU A 46 -5.83 -6.09 -2.89
N THR A 47 -6.49 -6.62 -1.87
CA THR A 47 -5.88 -7.02 -0.59
C THR A 47 -6.57 -8.29 -0.07
N GLY A 48 -6.14 -8.84 1.06
CA GLY A 48 -6.76 -10.06 1.59
C GLY A 48 -5.96 -10.77 2.68
N THR A 49 -6.33 -12.04 2.91
CA THR A 49 -5.74 -12.89 3.95
C THR A 49 -5.23 -14.23 3.42
N ASP A 50 -4.04 -14.60 3.90
CA ASP A 50 -3.44 -15.93 3.76
C ASP A 50 -3.84 -16.78 4.97
N GLU A 51 -4.66 -17.78 4.70
CA GLU A 51 -5.40 -18.52 5.71
C GLU A 51 -4.94 -19.96 5.89
N HIS A 52 -3.99 -20.45 5.09
CA HIS A 52 -3.52 -21.83 5.14
C HIS A 52 -2.17 -22.01 5.87
N GLY A 53 -1.78 -23.27 6.06
CA GLY A 53 -0.45 -23.64 6.51
C GLY A 53 -0.32 -23.96 8.00
N VAL A 54 0.82 -24.57 8.35
CA VAL A 54 1.11 -25.13 9.68
C VAL A 54 0.98 -24.13 10.83
N LYS A 55 1.28 -22.84 10.59
CA LYS A 55 1.21 -21.81 11.65
C LYS A 55 -0.23 -21.50 12.06
N VAL A 56 -1.15 -21.46 11.10
CA VAL A 56 -2.57 -21.24 11.37
C VAL A 56 -3.14 -22.46 12.10
N GLU A 57 -2.80 -23.66 11.64
CA GLU A 57 -3.19 -24.91 12.30
C GLU A 57 -2.68 -24.99 13.74
N GLN A 58 -1.41 -24.67 13.98
CA GLN A 58 -0.83 -24.66 15.33
C GLN A 58 -1.50 -23.62 16.22
N SER A 59 -1.73 -22.39 15.73
CA SER A 59 -2.40 -21.34 16.51
C SER A 59 -3.85 -21.72 16.85
N ALA A 60 -4.53 -22.42 15.94
CA ALA A 60 -5.88 -22.91 16.18
C ALA A 60 -5.89 -23.99 17.27
N ARG A 61 -4.95 -24.95 17.21
CA ARG A 61 -4.74 -25.97 18.24
C ARG A 61 -4.44 -25.35 19.61
N ASP A 62 -3.53 -24.38 19.68
CA ASP A 62 -3.16 -23.69 20.93
C ASP A 62 -4.35 -22.95 21.57
N LYS A 63 -5.31 -22.53 20.76
CA LYS A 63 -6.55 -21.84 21.18
C LYS A 63 -7.74 -22.80 21.37
N GLY A 64 -7.58 -24.09 21.10
CA GLY A 64 -8.68 -25.06 21.13
C GLY A 64 -9.79 -24.77 20.10
N MET A 65 -9.42 -24.26 18.93
CA MET A 65 -10.33 -23.88 17.84
C MET A 65 -10.03 -24.69 16.57
N GLU A 66 -11.04 -24.82 15.70
CA GLU A 66 -10.83 -25.32 14.33
C GLU A 66 -10.07 -24.28 13.48
N PRO A 67 -9.15 -24.68 12.58
CA PRO A 67 -8.39 -23.74 11.75
C PRO A 67 -9.28 -22.78 10.93
N GLN A 68 -10.37 -23.28 10.32
CA GLN A 68 -11.32 -22.43 9.60
C GLN A 68 -11.94 -21.37 10.51
N ALA A 69 -12.31 -21.72 11.75
CA ALA A 69 -12.91 -20.79 12.69
C ALA A 69 -11.90 -19.71 13.13
N LEU A 70 -10.63 -20.06 13.29
CA LEU A 70 -9.57 -19.07 13.57
C LEU A 70 -9.34 -18.15 12.36
N ALA A 71 -9.31 -18.71 11.15
CA ALA A 71 -9.17 -17.94 9.92
C ALA A 71 -10.33 -16.95 9.72
N ASP A 72 -11.58 -17.40 9.89
CA ASP A 72 -12.78 -16.54 9.82
C ASP A 72 -12.71 -15.39 10.83
N LEU A 73 -12.33 -15.69 12.08
CA LEU A 73 -12.21 -14.69 13.14
C LEU A 73 -11.15 -13.63 12.79
N ASN A 74 -9.95 -14.05 12.47
CA ASN A 74 -8.84 -13.12 12.22
C ASN A 74 -9.01 -12.38 10.89
N SER A 75 -9.56 -13.01 9.85
CA SER A 75 -9.95 -12.34 8.60
C SER A 75 -10.95 -11.22 8.83
N ALA A 76 -11.91 -11.41 9.74
CA ALA A 76 -12.85 -10.36 10.14
C ALA A 76 -12.13 -9.20 10.87
N GLU A 77 -11.13 -9.48 11.71
CA GLU A 77 -10.33 -8.42 12.36
C GLU A 77 -9.50 -7.61 11.36
N PHE A 78 -8.95 -8.24 10.31
CA PHE A 78 -8.31 -7.53 9.20
C PHE A 78 -9.29 -6.61 8.47
N ARG A 79 -10.51 -7.09 8.16
CA ARG A 79 -11.55 -6.27 7.52
C ARG A 79 -11.99 -5.08 8.39
N LYS A 80 -12.17 -5.28 9.69
CA LYS A 80 -12.43 -4.17 10.64
C LYS A 80 -11.32 -3.13 10.64
N ALA A 81 -10.06 -3.58 10.59
CA ALA A 81 -8.94 -2.66 10.47
C ALA A 81 -9.04 -1.85 9.17
N MET A 82 -9.41 -2.46 8.05
CA MET A 82 -9.61 -1.73 6.78
C MET A 82 -10.73 -0.68 6.85
N GLU A 83 -11.83 -0.99 7.54
CA GLU A 83 -12.91 -0.03 7.81
C GLU A 83 -12.41 1.16 8.66
N LEU A 84 -11.60 0.89 9.69
CA LEU A 84 -11.00 1.93 10.55
C LEU A 84 -10.18 2.96 9.73
N PHE A 85 -9.43 2.50 8.73
CA PHE A 85 -8.62 3.36 7.86
C PHE A 85 -9.35 3.87 6.62
N GLU A 86 -10.64 3.53 6.44
CA GLU A 86 -11.41 3.81 5.22
C GLU A 86 -10.65 3.45 3.94
N LEU A 87 -10.14 2.22 3.90
CA LEU A 87 -9.45 1.71 2.71
C LEU A 87 -10.46 1.44 1.60
N THR A 88 -10.04 1.70 0.37
CA THR A 88 -10.87 1.65 -0.83
C THR A 88 -10.54 0.45 -1.70
N ASN A 89 -10.19 -0.69 -1.09
CA ASN A 89 -9.92 -1.91 -1.85
C ASN A 89 -11.21 -2.43 -2.50
N ASP A 90 -11.11 -2.84 -3.76
CA ASP A 90 -12.26 -3.34 -4.54
C ASP A 90 -12.53 -4.83 -4.26
N GLU A 91 -11.55 -5.54 -3.73
CA GLU A 91 -11.68 -6.94 -3.32
C GLU A 91 -10.88 -7.22 -2.04
N PHE A 92 -11.44 -8.08 -1.19
CA PHE A 92 -10.75 -8.68 -0.05
C PHE A 92 -10.76 -10.19 -0.25
N ILE A 93 -9.69 -10.73 -0.83
CA ILE A 93 -9.61 -12.17 -1.14
C ILE A 93 -9.24 -12.97 0.10
N ARG A 94 -9.83 -14.16 0.25
CA ARG A 94 -9.41 -15.14 1.27
C ARG A 94 -8.93 -16.40 0.58
N THR A 95 -7.80 -16.98 1.03
CA THR A 95 -7.32 -18.22 0.41
C THR A 95 -8.23 -19.43 0.70
N THR A 96 -9.11 -19.35 1.70
CA THR A 96 -10.16 -20.37 1.92
C THR A 96 -11.38 -20.22 1.01
N ASP A 97 -11.46 -19.17 0.18
CA ASP A 97 -12.59 -18.99 -0.73
C ASP A 97 -12.66 -20.15 -1.74
N PRO A 98 -13.83 -20.78 -1.94
CA PRO A 98 -13.96 -21.94 -2.84
C PRO A 98 -13.49 -21.67 -4.28
N ASP A 99 -13.71 -20.44 -4.77
CA ASP A 99 -13.23 -20.00 -6.09
C ASP A 99 -11.70 -19.92 -6.15
N HIS A 100 -11.06 -19.45 -5.09
CA HIS A 100 -9.59 -19.40 -5.02
C HIS A 100 -9.01 -20.82 -5.03
N ILE A 101 -9.48 -21.67 -4.12
CA ILE A 101 -9.06 -23.08 -4.00
C ILE A 101 -9.12 -23.80 -5.36
N ARG A 102 -10.27 -23.69 -6.01
CA ARG A 102 -10.54 -24.35 -7.29
C ARG A 102 -9.62 -23.83 -8.41
N GLN A 103 -9.43 -22.52 -8.52
CA GLN A 103 -8.54 -21.94 -9.53
C GLN A 103 -7.07 -22.27 -9.28
N VAL A 104 -6.62 -22.30 -8.02
CA VAL A 104 -5.26 -22.75 -7.65
C VAL A 104 -5.04 -24.18 -8.13
N GLN A 105 -6.00 -25.09 -7.87
CA GLN A 105 -5.91 -26.47 -8.33
C GLN A 105 -5.85 -26.56 -9.86
N LEU A 106 -6.60 -25.74 -10.59
CA LEU A 106 -6.53 -25.67 -12.06
C LEU A 106 -5.15 -25.21 -12.55
N PHE A 107 -4.56 -24.18 -11.95
CA PHE A 107 -3.22 -23.71 -12.31
C PHE A 107 -2.14 -24.74 -11.99
N VAL A 108 -2.16 -25.33 -10.79
CA VAL A 108 -1.20 -26.37 -10.40
C VAL A 108 -1.32 -27.59 -11.31
N LYS A 109 -2.54 -28.03 -11.63
CA LYS A 109 -2.76 -29.10 -12.60
C LYS A 109 -2.14 -28.76 -13.97
N LYS A 110 -2.35 -27.55 -14.47
CA LYS A 110 -1.76 -27.10 -15.74
C LYS A 110 -0.23 -27.12 -15.72
N LEU A 111 0.39 -26.73 -14.61
CA LEU A 111 1.84 -26.79 -14.42
C LEU A 111 2.36 -28.24 -14.34
N MET A 112 1.62 -29.15 -13.71
CA MET A 112 1.92 -30.59 -13.70
C MET A 112 1.83 -31.17 -15.11
N ASP A 113 0.75 -30.87 -15.84
CA ASP A 113 0.52 -31.37 -17.21
C ASP A 113 1.61 -30.86 -18.20
N ARG A 114 2.20 -29.69 -17.93
CA ARG A 114 3.33 -29.13 -18.70
C ARG A 114 4.71 -29.67 -18.29
N GLY A 115 4.77 -30.43 -17.19
CA GLY A 115 6.02 -30.97 -16.63
C GLY A 115 6.85 -29.95 -15.84
N ASP A 116 6.31 -28.76 -15.58
CA ASP A 116 6.93 -27.73 -14.75
C ASP A 116 6.81 -28.04 -13.25
N ILE A 117 5.79 -28.80 -12.86
CA ILE A 117 5.68 -29.42 -11.55
C ILE A 117 5.86 -30.94 -11.70
N TYR A 118 6.74 -31.52 -10.89
CA TYR A 118 7.02 -32.95 -10.90
C TYR A 118 7.19 -33.50 -9.48
N LEU A 119 6.86 -34.77 -9.28
CA LEU A 119 7.14 -35.45 -8.02
C LEU A 119 8.64 -35.75 -7.92
N GLY A 120 9.28 -35.28 -6.85
CA GLY A 120 10.68 -35.53 -6.55
C GLY A 120 10.85 -36.10 -5.14
N GLU A 121 11.99 -36.74 -4.89
CA GLU A 121 12.38 -37.19 -3.56
C GLU A 121 13.48 -36.27 -3.03
N PHE A 122 13.28 -35.70 -1.85
CA PHE A 122 14.36 -35.10 -1.06
C PHE A 122 14.80 -36.08 0.01
N GLU A 123 16.11 -36.31 0.11
CA GLU A 123 16.70 -37.11 1.17
C GLU A 123 17.56 -36.20 2.04
N GLY A 124 17.17 -36.03 3.30
CA GLY A 124 17.85 -35.17 4.27
C GLY A 124 18.13 -35.90 5.57
N TRP A 125 18.97 -35.30 6.42
CA TRP A 125 19.14 -35.78 7.79
C TRP A 125 17.97 -35.31 8.63
N TYR A 126 17.41 -36.17 9.45
CA TYR A 126 16.20 -35.93 10.22
C TYR A 126 16.46 -36.27 11.68
N ASP A 127 16.15 -35.31 12.56
CA ASP A 127 16.16 -35.52 14.00
C ASP A 127 14.77 -35.99 14.45
N ARG A 128 14.57 -37.31 14.59
CA ARG A 128 13.29 -37.86 15.09
C ARG A 128 12.89 -37.31 16.45
N GLY A 129 13.84 -36.90 17.29
CA GLY A 129 13.56 -36.38 18.62
C GLY A 129 13.00 -34.97 18.62
N GLN A 130 13.26 -34.21 17.55
CA GLN A 130 12.78 -32.83 17.35
C GLN A 130 11.82 -32.69 16.17
N GLU A 131 11.61 -33.77 15.42
CA GLU A 131 10.85 -33.81 14.16
C GLU A 131 11.33 -32.76 13.14
N GLU A 132 12.65 -32.60 13.00
CA GLU A 132 13.26 -31.54 12.19
C GLU A 132 14.26 -32.09 11.15
N TYR A 133 14.21 -31.54 9.92
CA TYR A 133 15.22 -31.80 8.90
C TYR A 133 16.44 -30.89 9.07
N ILE A 134 17.61 -31.50 9.04
CA ILE A 134 18.91 -30.86 9.12
C ILE A 134 19.61 -30.98 7.75
N THR A 135 20.09 -29.84 7.24
CA THR A 135 20.88 -29.81 5.99
C THR A 135 22.16 -30.63 6.15
N GLU A 136 22.68 -31.19 5.05
CA GLU A 136 23.93 -31.96 5.03
C GLU A 136 25.10 -31.22 5.73
N ASN A 137 25.28 -29.93 5.43
CA ASN A 137 26.34 -29.12 6.06
C ASN A 137 26.16 -29.03 7.57
N ARG A 138 24.94 -28.78 8.03
CA ARG A 138 24.64 -28.66 9.46
C ARG A 138 24.71 -30.02 10.17
N ALA A 139 24.26 -31.09 9.54
CA ALA A 139 24.37 -32.44 10.06
C ALA A 139 25.85 -32.82 10.25
N ARG A 140 26.71 -32.44 9.29
CA ARG A 140 28.16 -32.64 9.37
C ARG A 140 28.80 -31.86 10.52
N GLU A 141 28.40 -30.61 10.76
CA GLU A 141 28.83 -29.83 11.93
C GLU A 141 28.43 -30.46 13.26
N LEU A 142 27.30 -31.17 13.28
CA LEU A 142 26.75 -31.85 14.44
C LEU A 142 27.23 -33.30 14.59
N ASP A 143 28.23 -33.74 13.81
CA ASP A 143 28.69 -35.15 13.76
C ASP A 143 27.52 -36.14 13.54
N TYR A 144 26.55 -35.71 12.72
CA TYR A 144 25.31 -36.40 12.43
C TYR A 144 24.51 -36.80 13.67
N LYS A 145 24.51 -35.97 14.71
CA LYS A 145 23.76 -36.20 15.96
C LYS A 145 22.87 -35.01 16.31
N SER A 146 21.75 -35.32 16.95
CA SER A 146 20.84 -34.32 17.54
C SER A 146 21.59 -33.46 18.56
N PRO A 147 21.55 -32.12 18.46
CA PRO A 147 22.17 -31.23 19.44
C PRO A 147 21.45 -31.26 20.79
N ILE A 148 20.20 -31.74 20.82
CA ILE A 148 19.38 -31.82 22.03
C ILE A 148 19.45 -33.21 22.66
N SER A 149 19.21 -34.26 21.88
CA SER A 149 19.12 -35.63 22.40
C SER A 149 20.42 -36.43 22.33
N GLY A 150 21.41 -35.97 21.55
CA GLY A 150 22.67 -36.69 21.29
C GLY A 150 22.54 -37.96 20.44
N LYS A 151 21.32 -38.31 20.00
CA LYS A 151 21.06 -39.48 19.16
C LYS A 151 21.51 -39.22 17.71
N PRO A 152 21.91 -40.26 16.95
CA PRO A 152 22.19 -40.12 15.53
C PRO A 152 20.98 -39.57 14.76
N LEU A 153 21.24 -38.64 13.85
CA LEU A 153 20.28 -38.21 12.83
C LEU A 153 20.05 -39.35 11.85
N GLU A 154 18.82 -39.49 11.36
CA GLU A 154 18.47 -40.52 10.38
C GLU A 154 18.35 -39.91 8.99
N ARG A 155 18.68 -40.64 7.93
CA ARG A 155 18.33 -40.19 6.59
C ARG A 155 16.87 -40.52 6.33
N GLU A 156 16.04 -39.49 6.19
CA GLU A 156 14.65 -39.65 5.80
C GLU A 156 14.43 -39.07 4.41
N LYS A 157 13.59 -39.78 3.64
CA LYS A 157 13.12 -39.35 2.34
C LYS A 157 11.76 -38.72 2.48
N GLN A 158 11.62 -37.50 1.99
CA GLN A 158 10.33 -36.86 1.80
C GLN A 158 10.08 -36.70 0.31
N SER A 159 9.05 -37.38 -0.18
CA SER A 159 8.51 -37.08 -1.51
C SER A 159 7.76 -35.76 -1.43
N ASN A 160 8.06 -34.85 -2.34
CA ASN A 160 7.35 -33.58 -2.51
C ASN A 160 7.22 -33.30 -4.00
N TYR A 161 6.19 -32.58 -4.39
CA TYR A 161 6.14 -31.96 -5.71
C TYR A 161 7.10 -30.76 -5.72
N TYR A 162 7.83 -30.61 -6.82
CA TYR A 162 8.78 -29.54 -7.06
C TYR A 162 8.40 -28.76 -8.31
N PHE A 163 8.53 -27.44 -8.26
CA PHE A 163 8.50 -26.57 -9.43
C PHE A 163 9.92 -26.41 -9.99
N ARG A 164 10.05 -26.55 -11.31
CA ARG A 164 11.30 -26.46 -12.08
C ARG A 164 11.86 -25.06 -12.18
N LEU A 165 12.04 -24.37 -11.05
CA LEU A 165 12.50 -22.99 -11.00
C LEU A 165 13.86 -22.80 -11.71
N SER A 166 14.74 -23.81 -11.66
CA SER A 166 16.04 -23.77 -12.34
C SER A 166 15.93 -23.57 -13.85
N ALA A 167 14.84 -24.02 -14.49
CA ALA A 167 14.60 -23.86 -15.92
C ALA A 167 14.28 -22.41 -16.34
N TYR A 168 14.01 -21.52 -15.38
CA TYR A 168 13.59 -20.13 -15.63
C TYR A 168 14.70 -19.10 -15.43
N GLN A 169 15.93 -19.54 -15.09
CA GLN A 169 17.12 -18.70 -14.88
C GLN A 169 17.29 -17.63 -15.97
N ASP A 170 17.49 -18.05 -17.22
CA ASP A 170 17.80 -17.15 -18.34
C ASP A 170 16.66 -16.15 -18.61
N ARG A 171 15.41 -16.59 -18.43
CA ARG A 171 14.22 -15.73 -18.63
C ARG A 171 14.11 -14.66 -17.55
N LEU A 172 14.45 -14.99 -16.30
CA LEU A 172 14.50 -14.03 -15.20
C LEU A 172 15.66 -13.05 -15.35
N GLU A 173 16.85 -13.51 -15.70
CA GLU A 173 17.99 -12.62 -15.95
C GLU A 173 17.67 -11.62 -17.08
N LYS A 174 17.04 -12.11 -18.15
CA LYS A 174 16.55 -11.27 -19.24
C LYS A 174 15.50 -10.26 -18.77
N LEU A 175 14.53 -10.67 -17.96
CA LEU A 175 13.53 -9.76 -17.38
C LEU A 175 14.19 -8.60 -16.63
N PHE A 176 15.15 -8.90 -15.76
CA PHE A 176 15.85 -7.87 -14.97
C PHE A 176 16.76 -6.97 -15.80
N ALA A 177 17.24 -7.46 -16.96
CA ALA A 177 18.03 -6.67 -17.90
C ALA A 177 17.14 -5.75 -18.76
N ASP A 178 16.03 -6.27 -19.28
CA ASP A 178 15.10 -5.53 -20.16
C ASP A 178 14.22 -4.55 -19.39
N GLN A 179 13.91 -4.85 -18.11
CA GLN A 179 13.07 -4.03 -17.25
C GLN A 179 13.82 -3.66 -15.95
N PRO A 180 14.69 -2.63 -15.99
CA PRO A 180 15.46 -2.21 -14.81
C PRO A 180 14.61 -1.83 -13.60
N ASN A 181 13.35 -1.42 -13.81
CA ASN A 181 12.42 -1.02 -12.74
C ASN A 181 11.44 -2.14 -12.33
N PHE A 182 11.64 -3.38 -12.81
CA PHE A 182 10.77 -4.50 -12.43
C PHE A 182 10.76 -4.75 -10.92
N VAL A 183 11.89 -4.53 -10.23
CA VAL A 183 11.98 -4.53 -8.77
C VAL A 183 12.47 -3.17 -8.29
N ARG A 184 11.76 -2.59 -7.34
CA ARG A 184 12.08 -1.30 -6.71
C ARG A 184 12.08 -1.43 -5.18
N PRO A 185 12.91 -0.65 -4.46
CA PRO A 185 13.95 0.25 -4.97
C PRO A 185 15.18 -0.52 -5.52
N GLU A 186 16.12 0.20 -6.16
CA GLU A 186 17.29 -0.39 -6.83
C GLU A 186 18.12 -1.33 -5.92
N ALA A 187 18.25 -1.00 -4.63
CA ALA A 187 18.96 -1.86 -3.68
C ALA A 187 18.34 -3.28 -3.60
N ARG A 188 17.00 -3.38 -3.64
CA ARG A 188 16.26 -4.66 -3.61
C ARG A 188 16.43 -5.44 -4.90
N ARG A 189 16.42 -4.73 -6.04
CA ARG A 189 16.73 -5.33 -7.33
C ARG A 189 18.10 -5.99 -7.32
N ASN A 190 19.11 -5.28 -6.82
CA ASN A 190 20.49 -5.75 -6.81
C ASN A 190 20.67 -6.98 -5.90
N GLU A 191 19.97 -7.01 -4.76
CA GLU A 191 19.91 -8.17 -3.86
C GLU A 191 19.35 -9.42 -4.57
N VAL A 192 18.18 -9.28 -5.21
CA VAL A 192 17.55 -10.39 -5.94
C VAL A 192 18.40 -10.85 -7.12
N LEU A 193 18.91 -9.91 -7.92
CA LEU A 193 19.72 -10.22 -9.09
C LEU A 193 21.05 -10.89 -8.69
N GLY A 194 21.65 -10.48 -7.57
CA GLY A 194 22.83 -11.14 -7.00
C GLY A 194 22.54 -12.60 -6.70
N ARG A 195 21.43 -12.90 -6.02
CA ARG A 195 21.03 -14.26 -5.68
C ARG A 195 20.61 -15.10 -6.90
N ILE A 196 19.97 -14.50 -7.91
CA ILE A 196 19.67 -15.20 -9.17
C ILE A 196 20.98 -15.69 -9.82
N ARG A 197 22.02 -14.85 -9.87
CA ARG A 197 23.32 -15.20 -10.49
C ARG A 197 24.08 -16.35 -9.82
N GLU A 198 23.72 -16.72 -8.60
CA GLU A 198 24.27 -17.90 -7.91
C GLU A 198 23.72 -19.23 -8.47
N GLY A 199 22.62 -19.17 -9.23
CA GLY A 199 21.97 -20.32 -9.84
C GLY A 199 20.71 -20.74 -9.09
N LEU A 200 19.58 -20.79 -9.79
CA LEU A 200 18.30 -21.21 -9.24
C LEU A 200 18.22 -22.73 -9.06
N GLN A 201 17.60 -23.13 -7.95
CA GLN A 201 17.29 -24.53 -7.62
C GLN A 201 15.77 -24.75 -7.66
N ASP A 202 15.35 -25.96 -8.00
CA ASP A 202 13.94 -26.35 -7.99
C ASP A 202 13.37 -26.28 -6.58
N VAL A 203 12.13 -25.79 -6.45
CA VAL A 203 11.53 -25.45 -5.14
C VAL A 203 10.33 -26.35 -4.83
N PRO A 204 10.17 -26.80 -3.58
CA PRO A 204 9.05 -27.67 -3.23
C PRO A 204 7.73 -26.89 -3.19
N VAL A 205 6.74 -27.37 -3.94
CA VAL A 205 5.40 -26.78 -4.07
C VAL A 205 4.31 -27.57 -3.34
N SER A 206 4.66 -28.67 -2.68
CA SER A 206 3.75 -29.41 -1.78
C SER A 206 4.36 -29.67 -0.41
N ARG A 207 3.53 -30.09 0.54
CA ARG A 207 3.92 -30.65 1.85
C ARG A 207 3.03 -31.85 2.20
N THR A 208 3.48 -32.72 3.09
CA THR A 208 2.75 -33.92 3.57
C THR A 208 2.55 -33.96 5.08
N ASN A 209 3.14 -33.01 5.82
CA ASN A 209 3.21 -33.03 7.28
C ASN A 209 2.05 -32.29 7.98
N PHE A 210 1.12 -31.70 7.22
CA PHE A 210 -0.09 -31.06 7.74
C PHE A 210 -1.20 -31.13 6.69
N SER A 211 -2.46 -31.01 7.12
CA SER A 211 -3.64 -31.10 6.26
C SER A 211 -4.34 -29.77 6.01
N TRP A 212 -4.03 -28.71 6.78
CA TRP A 212 -4.63 -27.39 6.60
C TRP A 212 -4.03 -26.64 5.40
N GLY A 213 -4.59 -26.89 4.22
CA GLY A 213 -4.20 -26.28 2.95
C GLY A 213 -5.00 -26.83 1.77
N ILE A 214 -4.68 -26.38 0.56
CA ILE A 214 -5.35 -26.84 -0.66
C ILE A 214 -4.77 -28.19 -1.10
N PRO A 215 -5.58 -29.24 -1.31
CA PRO A 215 -5.07 -30.53 -1.77
C PRO A 215 -4.43 -30.44 -3.16
N MET A 216 -3.33 -31.17 -3.37
CA MET A 216 -2.69 -31.32 -4.68
C MET A 216 -3.64 -32.03 -5.66
N PRO A 217 -3.75 -31.57 -6.92
CA PRO A 217 -4.59 -32.24 -7.92
C PRO A 217 -4.17 -33.68 -8.19
N GLY A 218 -5.05 -34.63 -7.84
CA GLY A 218 -4.81 -36.06 -8.06
C GLY A 218 -3.96 -36.76 -6.99
N ASP A 219 -3.61 -36.07 -5.90
CA ASP A 219 -2.80 -36.62 -4.80
C ASP A 219 -3.15 -35.93 -3.47
N GLU A 220 -4.18 -36.44 -2.79
CA GLU A 220 -4.71 -35.83 -1.56
C GLU A 220 -3.80 -36.01 -0.33
N GLU A 221 -2.77 -36.86 -0.41
CA GLU A 221 -1.75 -36.97 0.65
C GLU A 221 -0.86 -35.72 0.71
N HIS A 222 -0.83 -34.95 -0.38
CA HIS A 222 -0.07 -33.73 -0.50
C HIS A 222 -0.98 -32.49 -0.44
N VAL A 223 -0.57 -31.50 0.34
CA VAL A 223 -1.15 -30.14 0.31
C VAL A 223 -0.23 -29.21 -0.46
N ILE A 224 -0.81 -28.32 -1.27
CA ILE A 224 -0.08 -27.25 -1.96
C ILE A 224 0.59 -26.37 -0.90
N TYR A 225 1.86 -26.06 -1.13
CA TYR A 225 2.63 -25.22 -0.22
C TYR A 225 2.04 -23.81 -0.19
N VAL A 226 1.83 -23.27 1.02
CA VAL A 226 1.12 -22.00 1.25
C VAL A 226 1.62 -20.84 0.37
N TRP A 227 2.92 -20.69 0.14
CA TRP A 227 3.42 -19.61 -0.74
C TRP A 227 2.96 -19.74 -2.19
N ILE A 228 2.71 -20.95 -2.66
CA ILE A 228 2.22 -21.22 -4.00
C ILE A 228 0.74 -20.85 -4.10
N ASP A 229 -0.09 -21.25 -3.14
CA ASP A 229 -1.49 -20.82 -3.12
C ASP A 229 -1.59 -19.29 -2.96
N ALA A 230 -0.79 -18.73 -2.06
CA ALA A 230 -0.85 -17.34 -1.72
C ALA A 230 -0.49 -16.48 -2.93
N LEU A 231 0.56 -16.82 -3.70
CA LEU A 231 0.91 -16.09 -4.91
C LEU A 231 -0.19 -16.12 -5.97
N PHE A 232 -0.95 -17.20 -6.06
CA PHE A 232 -2.06 -17.29 -7.00
C PHE A 232 -3.25 -16.39 -6.64
N ASN A 233 -3.32 -15.80 -5.42
CA ASN A 233 -4.38 -14.85 -5.06
C ASN A 233 -4.52 -13.73 -6.12
N TYR A 234 -3.40 -13.21 -6.63
CA TYR A 234 -3.36 -12.13 -7.61
C TYR A 234 -4.06 -12.50 -8.93
N ALA A 235 -3.91 -13.75 -9.37
CA ALA A 235 -4.54 -14.27 -10.58
C ALA A 235 -5.99 -14.73 -10.35
N THR A 236 -6.25 -15.35 -9.20
CA THR A 236 -7.57 -15.92 -8.88
C THR A 236 -8.60 -14.84 -8.56
N ALA A 237 -8.19 -13.71 -7.98
CA ALA A 237 -9.06 -12.54 -7.77
C ALA A 237 -9.71 -12.05 -9.07
N LEU A 238 -9.00 -12.21 -10.19
CA LEU A 238 -9.41 -11.79 -11.55
C LEU A 238 -9.93 -12.96 -12.42
N GLY A 239 -10.13 -14.16 -11.83
CA GLY A 239 -10.72 -15.30 -12.53
C GLY A 239 -9.83 -15.92 -13.63
N LEU A 240 -8.51 -15.73 -13.60
CA LEU A 240 -7.64 -16.04 -14.76
C LEU A 240 -7.48 -17.53 -15.07
N ALA A 241 -7.75 -18.43 -14.12
CA ALA A 241 -7.74 -19.87 -14.43
C ALA A 241 -8.94 -20.28 -15.30
N GLU A 242 -9.95 -19.40 -15.40
CA GLU A 242 -11.24 -19.68 -16.00
C GLU A 242 -11.74 -18.51 -16.83
N ALA A 243 -11.18 -18.36 -18.03
CA ALA A 243 -11.47 -17.25 -18.93
C ALA A 243 -12.96 -17.10 -19.31
N GLY A 244 -13.80 -18.13 -19.10
CA GLY A 244 -15.25 -18.08 -19.34
C GLY A 244 -16.10 -17.75 -18.12
N SER A 245 -15.51 -17.52 -16.94
CA SER A 245 -16.23 -17.23 -15.70
C SER A 245 -16.75 -15.79 -15.67
N GLU A 246 -17.83 -15.55 -14.92
CA GLU A 246 -18.37 -14.20 -14.68
C GLU A 246 -17.33 -13.30 -14.01
N ARG A 247 -16.55 -13.85 -13.06
CA ARG A 247 -15.44 -13.15 -12.40
C ARG A 247 -14.40 -12.67 -13.42
N HIS A 248 -14.00 -13.51 -14.37
CA HIS A 248 -13.06 -13.12 -15.42
C HIS A 248 -13.65 -12.08 -16.37
N ALA A 249 -14.92 -12.23 -16.78
CA ALA A 249 -15.56 -11.25 -17.64
C ALA A 249 -15.62 -9.85 -16.99
N ALA A 250 -15.88 -9.80 -15.68
CA ALA A 250 -15.99 -8.55 -14.94
C ALA A 250 -14.63 -7.88 -14.66
N ARG A 251 -13.56 -8.67 -14.43
CA ARG A 251 -12.31 -8.14 -13.85
C ARG A 251 -11.02 -8.55 -14.59
N GLY A 252 -11.10 -9.45 -15.56
CA GLY A 252 -9.93 -10.01 -16.25
C GLY A 252 -9.08 -8.97 -16.99
N HIS A 253 -9.69 -7.85 -17.40
CA HIS A 253 -9.01 -6.75 -18.09
C HIS A 253 -8.04 -5.95 -17.20
N PHE A 254 -8.10 -6.13 -15.87
CA PHE A 254 -7.14 -5.59 -14.91
C PHE A 254 -5.83 -6.39 -14.83
N TRP A 255 -5.73 -7.54 -15.51
CA TRP A 255 -4.49 -8.32 -15.55
C TRP A 255 -3.58 -7.88 -16.71
N PRO A 256 -2.26 -7.75 -16.50
CA PRO A 256 -1.52 -7.97 -15.25
C PRO A 256 -1.56 -6.77 -14.31
N ALA A 257 -1.24 -7.00 -13.02
CA ALA A 257 -1.10 -5.92 -12.05
C ALA A 257 -0.04 -4.89 -12.50
N ASP A 258 -0.35 -3.59 -12.42
CA ASP A 258 0.64 -2.52 -12.65
C ASP A 258 1.76 -2.63 -11.61
N LEU A 259 1.39 -2.93 -10.36
CA LEU A 259 2.34 -2.99 -9.25
C LEU A 259 1.90 -3.95 -8.14
N HIS A 260 2.81 -4.83 -7.71
CA HIS A 260 2.72 -5.51 -6.42
C HIS A 260 3.52 -4.73 -5.38
N VAL A 261 2.87 -4.24 -4.32
CA VAL A 261 3.54 -3.56 -3.21
C VAL A 261 3.65 -4.55 -2.06
N ILE A 262 4.87 -4.77 -1.56
CA ILE A 262 5.18 -5.82 -0.60
C ILE A 262 6.23 -5.37 0.42
N GLY A 263 6.35 -6.10 1.53
CA GLY A 263 7.51 -6.01 2.41
C GLY A 263 8.75 -6.71 1.83
N LYS A 264 9.94 -6.22 2.17
CA LYS A 264 11.23 -6.76 1.70
C LYS A 264 11.44 -8.26 1.98
N GLU A 265 10.82 -8.81 3.00
CA GLU A 265 10.97 -10.19 3.45
C GLU A 265 10.34 -11.23 2.52
N ILE A 266 9.32 -10.85 1.76
CA ILE A 266 8.62 -11.74 0.82
C ILE A 266 9.06 -11.51 -0.63
N LEU A 267 10.11 -10.69 -0.82
CA LEU A 267 10.58 -10.27 -2.14
C LEU A 267 10.99 -11.44 -3.03
N TRP A 268 11.66 -12.47 -2.49
CA TRP A 268 12.07 -13.63 -3.29
C TRP A 268 10.88 -14.35 -3.94
N PHE A 269 9.77 -14.48 -3.19
CA PHE A 269 8.57 -15.12 -3.71
C PHE A 269 7.97 -14.31 -4.86
N HIS A 270 7.95 -12.98 -4.75
CA HIS A 270 7.32 -12.11 -5.75
C HIS A 270 8.21 -11.81 -6.95
N ALA A 271 9.53 -11.70 -6.76
CA ALA A 271 10.46 -11.30 -7.81
C ALA A 271 11.09 -12.48 -8.57
N VAL A 272 10.95 -13.70 -8.05
CA VAL A 272 11.58 -14.90 -8.64
C VAL A 272 10.57 -16.01 -8.85
N ILE A 273 9.94 -16.51 -7.78
CA ILE A 273 9.03 -17.66 -7.87
C ILE A 273 7.79 -17.29 -8.68
N TRP A 274 7.13 -16.19 -8.33
CA TRP A 274 5.92 -15.74 -9.00
C TRP A 274 6.08 -15.50 -10.50
N PRO A 275 7.01 -14.65 -10.98
CA PRO A 275 7.20 -14.45 -12.41
C PRO A 275 7.59 -15.74 -13.12
N SER A 276 8.33 -16.65 -12.48
CA SER A 276 8.63 -17.96 -13.08
C SER A 276 7.38 -18.82 -13.26
N MET A 277 6.47 -18.82 -12.28
CA MET A 277 5.19 -19.53 -12.40
C MET A 277 4.29 -18.91 -13.48
N LEU A 278 4.25 -17.58 -13.59
CA LEU A 278 3.54 -16.90 -14.67
C LEU A 278 4.15 -17.23 -16.04
N MET A 279 5.49 -17.23 -16.14
CA MET A 279 6.24 -17.64 -17.32
C MET A 279 5.98 -19.09 -17.73
N ALA A 280 5.77 -19.98 -16.75
CA ALA A 280 5.42 -21.38 -16.95
C ALA A 280 3.96 -21.57 -17.40
N LEU A 281 3.08 -20.64 -17.03
CA LEU A 281 1.66 -20.63 -17.39
C LEU A 281 1.35 -19.87 -18.70
N ASP A 282 2.37 -19.23 -19.30
CA ASP A 282 2.26 -18.25 -20.40
C ASP A 282 1.34 -17.07 -20.08
N LEU A 283 1.38 -16.59 -18.83
CA LEU A 283 0.62 -15.41 -18.40
C LEU A 283 1.50 -14.15 -18.46
N PRO A 284 0.91 -12.97 -18.77
CA PRO A 284 1.60 -11.68 -18.66
C PRO A 284 2.16 -11.46 -17.26
N LEU A 285 3.34 -10.84 -17.18
CA LEU A 285 4.00 -10.50 -15.92
C LEU A 285 3.47 -9.15 -15.38
N PRO A 286 3.50 -8.92 -14.06
CA PRO A 286 3.19 -7.61 -13.49
C PRO A 286 4.12 -6.51 -14.01
N GLY A 287 3.66 -5.26 -14.01
CA GLY A 287 4.44 -4.10 -14.42
C GLY A 287 5.65 -3.84 -13.52
N GLY A 288 5.59 -4.28 -12.27
CA GLY A 288 6.73 -4.32 -11.37
C GLY A 288 6.35 -4.70 -9.94
N ILE A 289 7.35 -4.66 -9.06
CA ILE A 289 7.27 -4.99 -7.64
C ILE A 289 7.95 -3.87 -6.86
N HIS A 290 7.26 -3.32 -5.87
CA HIS A 290 7.83 -2.38 -4.92
C HIS A 290 7.97 -3.04 -3.55
N ALA A 291 9.20 -3.21 -3.08
CA ALA A 291 9.53 -3.86 -1.81
C ALA A 291 10.02 -2.84 -0.78
N HIS A 292 9.09 -2.32 0.02
CA HIS A 292 9.39 -1.34 1.06
C HIS A 292 10.13 -1.98 2.24
N ALA A 293 10.79 -1.16 3.06
CA ALA A 293 11.48 -1.62 4.26
C ALA A 293 10.52 -1.69 5.48
N PHE A 294 11.05 -1.92 6.68
CA PHE A 294 10.24 -2.12 7.88
C PHE A 294 10.12 -0.88 8.74
N TRP A 295 9.00 -0.82 9.46
CA TRP A 295 8.92 -0.01 10.66
C TRP A 295 9.69 -0.68 11.79
N ILE A 296 10.49 0.12 12.50
CA ILE A 296 10.95 -0.14 13.86
C ILE A 296 10.25 0.83 14.80
N SER A 297 10.41 0.68 16.11
CA SER A 297 9.73 1.51 17.11
C SER A 297 10.67 1.87 18.24
N GLU A 298 10.79 3.17 18.49
CA GLU A 298 11.66 3.77 19.52
C GLU A 298 13.11 3.25 19.41
N GLY A 299 13.64 3.21 18.19
CA GLY A 299 15.00 2.78 17.87
C GLY A 299 15.25 1.27 17.98
N GLN A 300 14.22 0.47 18.21
CA GLN A 300 14.31 -0.98 18.41
C GLN A 300 13.38 -1.75 17.49
N LYS A 301 13.76 -3.00 17.17
CA LYS A 301 12.86 -3.91 16.46
C LYS A 301 11.59 -4.11 17.30
N MET A 302 10.43 -3.96 16.68
CA MET A 302 9.14 -4.13 17.35
C MET A 302 8.98 -5.57 17.89
N SER A 303 8.56 -5.69 19.14
CA SER A 303 8.18 -6.96 19.75
C SER A 303 7.08 -6.76 20.79
N LYS A 304 6.09 -7.65 20.81
CA LYS A 304 5.04 -7.66 21.84
C LYS A 304 5.63 -7.77 23.25
N SER A 305 6.72 -8.53 23.43
CA SER A 305 7.38 -8.71 24.73
C SER A 305 8.09 -7.45 25.24
N LEU A 306 8.47 -6.53 24.35
CA LEU A 306 9.14 -5.27 24.70
C LEU A 306 8.14 -4.12 24.92
N GLY A 307 6.85 -4.35 24.65
CA GLY A 307 5.81 -3.31 24.79
C GLY A 307 5.90 -2.17 23.76
N ASN A 308 6.85 -2.20 22.83
CA ASN A 308 7.04 -1.19 21.78
C ASN A 308 6.28 -1.51 20.48
N PHE A 309 5.44 -2.54 20.50
CA PHE A 309 4.73 -3.03 19.32
C PHE A 309 3.53 -2.14 19.01
N VAL A 310 3.44 -1.64 17.77
CA VAL A 310 2.33 -0.79 17.32
C VAL A 310 1.20 -1.68 16.78
N ASP A 311 0.35 -2.14 17.71
CA ASP A 311 -0.83 -2.98 17.45
C ASP A 311 -2.10 -2.16 17.18
N LEU A 312 -3.18 -2.87 16.84
CA LEU A 312 -4.47 -2.24 16.54
C LEU A 312 -5.00 -1.32 17.66
N PRO A 313 -4.98 -1.67 18.96
CA PRO A 313 -5.35 -0.74 20.04
C PRO A 313 -4.52 0.54 20.07
N THR A 314 -3.20 0.44 19.86
CA THR A 314 -2.32 1.62 19.78
C THR A 314 -2.69 2.50 18.60
N ILE A 315 -3.01 1.89 17.46
CA ILE A 315 -3.42 2.61 16.25
C ILE A 315 -4.78 3.29 16.45
N GLU A 316 -5.77 2.56 17.00
CA GLU A 316 -7.10 3.08 17.32
C GLU A 316 -7.03 4.27 18.28
N LYS A 317 -6.21 4.17 19.33
CA LYS A 317 -5.97 5.27 20.27
C LYS A 317 -5.35 6.48 19.57
N THR A 318 -4.38 6.26 18.68
CA THR A 318 -3.72 7.34 17.94
C THR A 318 -4.70 8.03 16.98
N ILE A 319 -5.51 7.26 16.24
CA ILE A 319 -6.56 7.78 15.34
C ILE A 319 -7.63 8.52 16.13
N GLY A 320 -8.07 8.00 17.27
CA GLY A 320 -9.06 8.65 18.12
C GLY A 320 -8.59 10.01 18.66
N HIS A 321 -7.28 10.19 18.83
CA HIS A 321 -6.69 11.43 19.35
C HIS A 321 -6.30 12.44 18.26
N TYR A 322 -5.65 11.99 17.18
CA TYR A 322 -5.13 12.87 16.11
C TYR A 322 -5.98 12.89 14.84
N GLY A 323 -6.89 11.93 14.67
CA GLY A 323 -7.65 11.70 13.45
C GLY A 323 -6.97 10.73 12.47
N ARG A 324 -7.77 10.20 11.54
CA ARG A 324 -7.33 9.22 10.54
C ARG A 324 -6.32 9.80 9.54
N ASP A 325 -6.58 11.01 9.05
CA ASP A 325 -5.68 11.75 8.17
C ASP A 325 -4.27 11.88 8.75
N ALA A 326 -4.14 12.15 10.04
CA ALA A 326 -2.84 12.23 10.72
C ALA A 326 -2.08 10.91 10.66
N TRP A 327 -2.78 9.80 10.90
CA TRP A 327 -2.20 8.46 10.79
C TRP A 327 -1.74 8.15 9.37
N ARG A 328 -2.61 8.39 8.38
CA ARG A 328 -2.30 8.18 6.96
C ARG A 328 -1.10 9.03 6.52
N TRP A 329 -1.12 10.32 6.81
CA TRP A 329 -0.05 11.25 6.45
C TRP A 329 1.30 10.82 7.00
N TYR A 330 1.34 10.45 8.30
CA TYR A 330 2.57 10.00 8.93
C TYR A 330 3.10 8.73 8.27
N LEU A 331 2.23 7.75 8.00
CA LEU A 331 2.64 6.53 7.31
C LEU A 331 3.17 6.81 5.90
N LEU A 332 2.48 7.66 5.14
CA LEU A 332 2.81 7.95 3.74
C LEU A 332 4.08 8.78 3.59
N THR A 333 4.40 9.68 4.53
CA THR A 333 5.52 10.63 4.40
C THR A 333 6.73 10.33 5.30
N GLN A 334 6.52 9.60 6.40
CA GLN A 334 7.59 9.21 7.33
C GLN A 334 7.92 7.73 7.24
N GLY A 335 7.21 6.99 6.38
CA GLY A 335 7.35 5.55 6.25
C GLY A 335 8.54 5.09 5.42
N PRO A 336 8.93 3.81 5.59
CA PRO A 336 10.11 3.24 4.95
C PRO A 336 9.85 2.82 3.49
N LEU A 337 9.35 3.73 2.64
CA LEU A 337 8.99 3.41 1.25
C LEU A 337 10.24 2.97 0.46
N GLY A 338 11.39 3.54 0.79
CA GLY A 338 12.69 3.21 0.22
C GLY A 338 13.33 1.93 0.78
N GLY A 339 14.67 1.88 0.72
CA GLY A 339 15.43 0.68 1.12
C GLY A 339 15.74 0.58 2.62
N GLN A 340 15.54 1.65 3.37
CA GLN A 340 15.92 1.79 4.78
C GLN A 340 14.71 1.68 5.70
N ASP A 341 14.91 1.05 6.86
CA ASP A 341 13.87 0.94 7.88
C ASP A 341 13.62 2.32 8.52
N ALA A 342 12.38 2.58 8.92
CA ALA A 342 11.95 3.84 9.50
C ALA A 342 11.49 3.63 10.93
N ASP A 343 11.74 4.62 11.80
CA ASP A 343 11.41 4.55 13.20
C ASP A 343 10.07 5.22 13.48
N PHE A 344 9.13 4.45 14.06
CA PHE A 344 7.90 4.99 14.60
C PHE A 344 8.19 5.59 15.98
N GLN A 345 8.15 6.91 16.06
CA GLN A 345 8.35 7.66 17.30
C GLN A 345 7.13 8.53 17.55
N ARG A 346 6.59 8.46 18.77
CA ARG A 346 5.37 9.20 19.12
C ARG A 346 5.58 10.71 19.07
N ASP A 347 6.74 11.19 19.52
CA ASP A 347 7.09 12.60 19.47
C ASP A 347 7.17 13.09 18.02
N LYS A 348 7.85 12.31 17.14
CA LYS A 348 7.91 12.61 15.71
C LYS A 348 6.53 12.61 15.05
N PHE A 349 5.64 11.70 15.46
CA PHE A 349 4.25 11.69 15.00
C PHE A 349 3.55 13.01 15.36
N HIS A 350 3.64 13.42 16.62
CA HIS A 350 3.04 14.67 17.09
C HIS A 350 3.63 15.91 16.38
N GLU A 351 4.95 15.95 16.20
CA GLU A 351 5.65 17.01 15.48
C GLU A 351 5.18 17.10 14.03
N THR A 352 5.09 15.96 13.33
CA THR A 352 4.62 15.88 11.94
C THR A 352 3.16 16.35 11.83
N TYR A 353 2.29 15.88 12.73
CA TYR A 353 0.89 16.33 12.81
C TYR A 353 0.81 17.85 13.01
N GLY A 354 1.59 18.38 13.96
CA GLY A 354 1.61 19.80 14.27
C GLY A 354 2.13 20.65 13.11
N ALA A 355 3.24 20.25 12.50
CA ALA A 355 3.90 20.99 11.43
C ALA A 355 3.08 20.98 10.12
N ASP A 356 2.73 19.79 9.63
CA ASP A 356 2.17 19.64 8.30
C ASP A 356 0.65 19.83 8.30
N LEU A 357 -0.05 19.23 9.27
CA LEU A 357 -1.52 19.25 9.25
C LEU A 357 -2.07 20.48 9.96
N VAL A 358 -1.64 20.76 11.18
CA VAL A 358 -2.18 21.89 11.95
C VAL A 358 -1.65 23.24 11.44
N ASN A 359 -0.32 23.38 11.36
CA ASN A 359 0.32 24.68 11.09
C ASN A 359 0.39 25.03 9.60
N THR A 360 0.36 24.03 8.70
CA THR A 360 0.40 24.26 7.26
C THR A 360 -1.01 24.14 6.66
N PHE A 361 -1.53 22.94 6.42
CA PHE A 361 -2.82 22.80 5.71
C PHE A 361 -4.02 23.38 6.46
N GLY A 362 -4.20 23.01 7.72
CA GLY A 362 -5.30 23.47 8.56
C GLY A 362 -5.28 24.98 8.78
N ASN A 363 -4.12 25.56 9.06
CA ASN A 363 -3.97 27.00 9.26
C ASN A 363 -4.21 27.80 7.97
N CYS A 364 -3.64 27.38 6.84
CA CYS A 364 -3.82 28.06 5.55
C CYS A 364 -5.30 28.07 5.13
N ALA A 365 -5.98 26.92 5.18
CA ALA A 365 -7.40 26.82 4.87
C ALA A 365 -8.25 27.68 5.82
N SER A 366 -7.94 27.65 7.12
CA SER A 366 -8.69 28.44 8.12
C SER A 366 -8.51 29.95 7.93
N ARG A 367 -7.28 30.42 7.69
CA ARG A 367 -6.98 31.85 7.47
C ARG A 367 -7.67 32.35 6.21
N THR A 368 -7.55 31.60 5.12
CA THR A 368 -8.10 31.98 3.81
C THR A 368 -9.61 32.08 3.85
N THR A 369 -10.29 31.06 4.39
CA THR A 369 -11.75 31.06 4.53
C THR A 369 -12.23 32.13 5.53
N ALA A 370 -11.54 32.32 6.66
CA ALA A 370 -11.92 33.33 7.65
C ALA A 370 -11.79 34.77 7.12
N MET A 371 -10.73 35.08 6.36
CA MET A 371 -10.58 36.40 5.73
C MET A 371 -11.67 36.65 4.69
N THR A 372 -12.02 35.63 3.90
CA THR A 372 -13.10 35.71 2.92
C THR A 372 -14.45 35.96 3.59
N VAL A 373 -14.77 35.21 4.66
CA VAL A 373 -15.98 35.44 5.47
C VAL A 373 -16.02 36.87 6.02
N LYS A 374 -14.88 37.37 6.51
CA LYS A 374 -14.80 38.68 7.16
C LYS A 374 -14.90 39.85 6.17
N TYR A 375 -14.24 39.78 5.02
CA TYR A 375 -14.06 40.92 4.11
C TYR A 375 -14.98 40.90 2.88
N PHE A 376 -15.52 39.73 2.55
CA PHE A 376 -16.42 39.48 1.41
C PHE A 376 -17.69 38.72 1.80
N GLU A 377 -18.10 38.78 3.08
CA GLU A 377 -19.37 38.19 3.56
C GLU A 377 -19.53 36.70 3.23
N GLY A 378 -18.41 35.98 3.11
CA GLY A 378 -18.38 34.56 2.79
C GLY A 378 -18.72 34.28 1.34
N GLU A 379 -18.40 35.20 0.43
CA GLU A 379 -18.52 35.01 -1.01
C GLU A 379 -17.14 34.98 -1.66
N VAL A 380 -16.94 34.06 -2.61
CA VAL A 380 -15.75 34.07 -3.46
C VAL A 380 -15.68 35.42 -4.20
N PRO A 381 -14.60 36.20 -4.03
CA PRO A 381 -14.48 37.49 -4.71
C PRO A 381 -14.22 37.32 -6.21
N ALA A 382 -14.73 38.24 -7.03
CA ALA A 382 -14.37 38.30 -8.44
C ALA A 382 -12.94 38.85 -8.61
N MET A 383 -12.10 38.12 -9.34
CA MET A 383 -10.76 38.58 -9.72
C MET A 383 -10.84 39.41 -11.01
N ALA A 384 -10.09 40.51 -11.09
CA ALA A 384 -10.07 41.39 -12.26
C ALA A 384 -9.19 40.86 -13.41
N ASP A 385 -8.33 39.88 -13.11
CA ASP A 385 -7.41 39.23 -14.03
C ASP A 385 -7.52 37.70 -13.95
N GLU A 386 -6.87 37.01 -14.88
CA GLU A 386 -6.91 35.54 -15.00
C GLU A 386 -6.06 34.79 -13.96
N GLY A 387 -5.61 35.45 -12.88
CA GLY A 387 -4.86 34.84 -11.77
C GLY A 387 -3.40 35.28 -11.66
N ARG A 388 -2.89 36.08 -12.61
CA ARG A 388 -1.52 36.62 -12.55
C ARG A 388 -1.42 37.74 -11.55
N ASP A 389 -0.60 37.59 -10.52
CA ASP A 389 -0.35 38.65 -9.58
C ASP A 389 0.89 39.47 -9.97
N SER A 390 0.68 40.73 -10.36
CA SER A 390 1.77 41.66 -10.66
C SER A 390 2.48 42.19 -9.42
N MET A 391 1.92 42.02 -8.22
CA MET A 391 2.46 42.60 -6.99
C MET A 391 3.52 41.72 -6.32
N ALA A 392 3.36 40.41 -6.35
CA ALA A 392 4.29 39.42 -5.82
C ALA A 392 4.94 38.56 -6.91
N GLU A 393 4.81 38.95 -8.19
CA GLU A 393 5.40 38.26 -9.35
C GLU A 393 5.06 36.76 -9.43
N ARG A 394 3.84 36.37 -9.00
CA ARG A 394 3.36 34.98 -9.03
C ARG A 394 2.37 34.75 -10.18
N ASP A 395 2.66 33.74 -11.00
CA ASP A 395 1.73 33.23 -12.01
C ASP A 395 1.05 31.96 -11.49
N TRP A 396 -0.07 32.16 -10.78
CA TRP A 396 -0.76 31.06 -10.09
C TRP A 396 -1.23 29.92 -11.01
N PRO A 397 -1.86 30.19 -12.17
CA PRO A 397 -2.20 29.13 -13.12
C PRO A 397 -1.01 28.24 -13.48
N THR A 398 0.16 28.85 -13.73
CA THR A 398 1.40 28.12 -14.07
C THR A 398 1.93 27.34 -12.87
N LEU A 399 1.92 27.94 -11.66
CA LEU A 399 2.37 27.28 -10.43
C LEU A 399 1.52 26.05 -10.10
N THR A 400 0.19 26.17 -10.15
CA THR A 400 -0.72 25.06 -9.85
C THR A 400 -0.64 23.98 -10.91
N ALA A 401 -0.57 24.34 -12.21
CA ALA A 401 -0.36 23.36 -13.28
C ALA A 401 0.96 22.59 -13.11
N THR A 402 2.05 23.28 -12.80
CA THR A 402 3.37 22.64 -12.59
C THR A 402 3.34 21.67 -11.40
N ALA A 403 2.68 22.05 -10.30
CA ALA A 403 2.53 21.17 -9.14
C ALA A 403 1.68 19.93 -9.46
N THR A 404 0.58 20.10 -10.20
CA THR A 404 -0.26 18.99 -10.68
C THR A 404 0.52 18.05 -11.60
N GLU A 405 1.31 18.57 -12.54
CA GLU A 405 2.15 17.77 -13.43
C GLU A 405 3.21 16.97 -12.65
N ARG A 406 3.89 17.60 -11.68
CA ARG A 406 4.84 16.92 -10.78
C ARG A 406 4.14 15.82 -9.99
N TRP A 407 2.97 16.12 -9.44
CA TRP A 407 2.15 15.17 -8.68
C TRP A 407 1.75 13.95 -9.53
N GLN A 408 1.22 14.16 -10.74
CA GLN A 408 0.85 13.09 -11.66
C GLN A 408 2.07 12.22 -12.03
N ALA A 409 3.20 12.87 -12.31
CA ALA A 409 4.44 12.17 -12.65
C ALA A 409 4.95 11.33 -11.46
N ALA A 410 4.90 11.85 -10.24
CA ALA A 410 5.29 11.13 -9.02
C ALA A 410 4.37 9.92 -8.74
N ILE A 411 3.05 10.12 -8.77
CA ILE A 411 2.04 9.07 -8.62
C ILE A 411 2.23 7.95 -9.67
N SER A 412 2.48 8.30 -10.94
CA SER A 412 2.72 7.31 -12.00
C SER A 412 3.95 6.42 -11.75
N ARG A 413 4.93 6.92 -10.99
CA ARG A 413 6.13 6.18 -10.59
C ARG A 413 6.03 5.54 -9.21
N PHE A 414 4.87 5.64 -8.54
CA PHE A 414 4.69 5.22 -7.15
C PHE A 414 5.62 5.94 -6.16
N ASP A 415 5.97 7.20 -6.48
CA ASP A 415 6.75 8.09 -5.60
C ASP A 415 5.78 8.94 -4.77
N LEU A 416 5.26 8.33 -3.70
CA LEU A 416 4.21 8.94 -2.89
C LEU A 416 4.73 10.11 -2.05
N ASP A 417 6.03 10.12 -1.71
CA ASP A 417 6.69 11.21 -0.99
C ASP A 417 6.74 12.48 -1.86
N ASP A 418 7.20 12.35 -3.11
CA ASP A 418 7.28 13.48 -4.06
C ASP A 418 5.88 14.01 -4.42
N ALA A 419 4.89 13.13 -4.53
CA ALA A 419 3.50 13.51 -4.75
C ALA A 419 2.91 14.29 -3.55
N ALA A 420 3.11 13.79 -2.32
CA ALA A 420 2.68 14.48 -1.11
C ALA A 420 3.33 15.86 -0.97
N GLU A 421 4.64 15.96 -1.26
CA GLU A 421 5.38 17.22 -1.23
C GLU A 421 4.91 18.21 -2.31
N ALA A 422 4.61 17.75 -3.52
CA ALA A 422 4.04 18.60 -4.57
C ALA A 422 2.70 19.21 -4.14
N ALA A 423 1.86 18.44 -3.44
CA ALA A 423 0.55 18.89 -2.98
C ALA A 423 0.64 19.87 -1.79
N ILE A 424 1.38 19.52 -0.73
CA ILE A 424 1.53 20.39 0.44
C ILE A 424 2.40 21.62 0.15
N GLY A 425 3.31 21.53 -0.83
CA GLY A 425 4.11 22.65 -1.31
C GLY A 425 3.25 23.80 -1.85
N LEU A 426 2.14 23.51 -2.56
CA LEU A 426 1.19 24.54 -2.98
C LEU A 426 0.58 25.28 -1.78
N VAL A 427 0.31 24.60 -0.68
CA VAL A 427 -0.22 25.24 0.52
C VAL A 427 0.81 26.20 1.13
N ARG A 428 2.08 25.80 1.15
CA ARG A 428 3.19 26.65 1.61
C ARG A 428 3.34 27.90 0.73
N GLU A 429 3.13 27.78 -0.58
CA GLU A 429 3.11 28.94 -1.49
C GLU A 429 1.96 29.90 -1.18
N VAL A 430 0.77 29.40 -0.84
CA VAL A 430 -0.36 30.24 -0.42
C VAL A 430 -0.05 30.98 0.87
N ASP A 431 0.51 30.30 1.87
CA ASP A 431 0.89 30.93 3.13
C ASP A 431 1.98 32.01 2.92
N ALA A 432 2.97 31.75 2.07
CA ALA A 432 3.99 32.73 1.69
C ALA A 432 3.34 33.95 1.01
N PHE A 433 2.42 33.74 0.07
CA PHE A 433 1.72 34.81 -0.61
C PHE A 433 0.87 35.68 0.34
N ILE A 434 0.18 35.07 1.31
CA ILE A 434 -0.55 35.82 2.34
C ILE A 434 0.40 36.68 3.17
N ASN A 435 1.61 36.18 3.46
CA ASN A 435 2.60 36.93 4.22
C ASN A 435 3.19 38.09 3.41
N ASP A 436 3.45 37.90 2.12
CA ASP A 436 4.01 38.92 1.24
C ASP A 436 3.01 40.04 0.94
N THR A 437 1.73 39.69 0.74
CA THR A 437 0.68 40.64 0.35
C THR A 437 -0.03 41.30 1.53
N GLU A 438 0.09 40.73 2.73
CA GLU A 438 -0.51 41.22 3.97
C GLU A 438 -2.00 41.65 3.80
N PRO A 439 -2.92 40.76 3.37
CA PRO A 439 -4.29 41.12 3.00
C PRO A 439 -5.07 41.78 4.15
N PHE A 440 -4.71 41.47 5.40
CA PHE A 440 -5.26 42.10 6.60
C PHE A 440 -4.90 43.60 6.75
N ARG A 441 -3.83 44.07 6.11
CA ARG A 441 -3.50 45.49 5.99
C ARG A 441 -4.21 46.11 4.80
N VAL A 442 -4.24 45.43 3.66
CA VAL A 442 -4.97 45.88 2.45
C VAL A 442 -6.46 46.11 2.77
N ALA A 443 -7.06 45.21 3.55
CA ALA A 443 -8.46 45.29 3.96
C ALA A 443 -8.82 46.50 4.85
N LYS A 444 -7.85 47.31 5.29
CA LYS A 444 -8.13 48.55 6.06
C LYS A 444 -8.37 49.77 5.15
N ASP A 445 -8.12 49.64 3.85
CA ASP A 445 -8.28 50.69 2.86
C ASP A 445 -9.31 50.27 1.82
N ASP A 446 -10.51 50.85 1.90
CA ASP A 446 -11.63 50.53 1.01
C ASP A 446 -11.30 50.82 -0.47
N SER A 447 -10.35 51.72 -0.76
CA SER A 447 -9.93 51.99 -2.14
C SER A 447 -9.16 50.82 -2.77
N ARG A 448 -8.63 49.91 -1.95
CA ARG A 448 -7.87 48.72 -2.38
C ARG A 448 -8.70 47.43 -2.35
N ARG A 449 -10.03 47.55 -2.37
CA ARG A 449 -10.93 46.39 -2.31
C ARG A 449 -10.75 45.41 -3.48
N GLU A 450 -10.48 45.92 -4.68
CA GLU A 450 -10.20 45.09 -5.87
C GLU A 450 -8.89 44.30 -5.75
N GLU A 451 -7.86 44.92 -5.17
CA GLU A 451 -6.60 44.24 -4.87
C GLU A 451 -6.81 43.12 -3.85
N LEU A 452 -7.55 43.40 -2.77
CA LEU A 452 -7.89 42.39 -1.76
C LEU A 452 -8.69 41.22 -2.36
N ALA A 453 -9.60 41.51 -3.29
CA ALA A 453 -10.37 40.50 -4.02
C ALA A 453 -9.45 39.60 -4.84
N GLY A 454 -8.49 40.17 -5.57
CA GLY A 454 -7.47 39.43 -6.30
C GLY A 454 -6.60 38.54 -5.40
N ILE A 455 -6.17 39.05 -4.24
CA ILE A 455 -5.35 38.26 -3.29
C ILE A 455 -6.13 37.06 -2.78
N LEU A 456 -7.32 37.28 -2.20
CA LEU A 456 -8.10 36.20 -1.58
C LEU A 456 -8.66 35.22 -2.61
N GLY A 457 -9.04 35.69 -3.81
CA GLY A 457 -9.48 34.82 -4.90
C GLY A 457 -8.41 33.80 -5.29
N ARG A 458 -7.15 34.24 -5.42
CA ARG A 458 -6.01 33.36 -5.71
C ARG A 458 -5.74 32.37 -4.58
N CYS A 459 -5.77 32.83 -3.33
CA CYS A 459 -5.59 31.95 -2.17
C CYS A 459 -6.67 30.85 -2.13
N LEU A 460 -7.95 31.20 -2.33
CA LEU A 460 -9.05 30.23 -2.33
C LEU A 460 -8.88 29.20 -3.43
N GLU A 461 -8.56 29.65 -4.65
CA GLU A 461 -8.41 28.77 -5.81
C GLU A 461 -7.21 27.84 -5.67
N ALA A 462 -6.06 28.35 -5.22
CA ALA A 462 -4.88 27.54 -4.95
C ALA A 462 -5.11 26.53 -3.81
N VAL A 463 -5.84 26.90 -2.75
CA VAL A 463 -6.22 25.97 -1.67
C VAL A 463 -7.17 24.89 -2.17
N ARG A 464 -8.11 25.21 -3.08
CA ARG A 464 -9.00 24.21 -3.71
C ARG A 464 -8.21 23.16 -4.50
N ILE A 465 -7.24 23.60 -5.29
CA ILE A 465 -6.37 22.72 -6.07
C ILE A 465 -5.47 21.90 -5.14
N ALA A 466 -4.88 22.52 -4.11
CA ALA A 466 -4.06 21.81 -3.13
C ALA A 466 -4.86 20.73 -2.38
N ALA A 467 -6.10 21.02 -1.96
CA ALA A 467 -7.00 20.02 -1.37
C ALA A 467 -7.27 18.85 -2.33
N THR A 468 -7.37 19.13 -3.64
CA THR A 468 -7.52 18.08 -4.65
C THR A 468 -6.32 17.15 -4.72
N LEU A 469 -5.10 17.71 -4.77
CA LEU A 469 -3.87 16.91 -4.81
C LEU A 469 -3.60 16.18 -3.48
N LEU A 470 -4.06 16.74 -2.35
CA LEU A 470 -3.95 16.14 -1.03
C LEU A 470 -4.98 15.03 -0.77
N HIS A 471 -6.10 15.00 -1.49
CA HIS A 471 -7.21 14.07 -1.20
C HIS A 471 -6.79 12.58 -1.11
N PRO A 472 -5.92 12.03 -1.97
CA PRO A 472 -5.48 10.64 -1.83
C PRO A 472 -4.70 10.34 -0.53
N PHE A 473 -4.10 11.37 0.07
CA PHE A 473 -3.32 11.31 1.31
C PHE A 473 -4.18 11.66 2.54
N LEU A 474 -4.98 12.72 2.43
CA LEU A 474 -5.77 13.37 3.48
C LEU A 474 -7.26 13.45 3.07
N PRO A 475 -7.97 12.32 2.95
CA PRO A 475 -9.34 12.31 2.44
C PRO A 475 -10.30 13.16 3.29
N ASP A 476 -10.22 13.06 4.62
CA ASP A 476 -11.18 13.72 5.51
C ASP A 476 -11.00 15.25 5.50
N GLY A 477 -9.75 15.71 5.54
CA GLY A 477 -9.40 17.13 5.52
C GLY A 477 -9.64 17.77 4.16
N SER A 478 -9.37 17.06 3.07
CA SER A 478 -9.61 17.56 1.72
C SER A 478 -11.11 17.71 1.45
N GLN A 479 -11.92 16.73 1.86
CA GLN A 479 -13.38 16.79 1.77
C GLN A 479 -13.95 18.00 2.54
N LYS A 480 -13.56 18.16 3.81
CA LYS A 480 -13.98 19.31 4.63
C LYS A 480 -13.55 20.65 4.03
N CYS A 481 -12.38 20.69 3.38
CA CYS A 481 -11.90 21.88 2.70
C CYS A 481 -12.78 22.22 1.48
N TRP A 482 -13.11 21.25 0.62
CA TRP A 482 -14.02 21.46 -0.51
C TRP A 482 -15.40 21.95 -0.07
N GLU A 483 -16.00 21.31 0.93
CA GLU A 483 -17.30 21.72 1.49
C GLU A 483 -17.27 23.17 1.99
N ALA A 484 -16.20 23.56 2.68
CA ALA A 484 -16.01 24.92 3.16
C ALA A 484 -15.82 25.95 2.03
N LEU A 485 -15.32 25.53 0.87
CA LEU A 485 -15.22 26.35 -0.34
C LEU A 485 -16.49 26.30 -1.20
N GLY A 486 -17.57 25.69 -0.69
CA GLY A 486 -18.84 25.57 -1.41
C GLY A 486 -18.77 24.64 -2.62
N GLN A 487 -17.79 23.73 -2.63
CA GLN A 487 -17.61 22.73 -3.69
C GLN A 487 -18.27 21.41 -3.27
N SER A 488 -18.94 20.76 -4.21
CA SER A 488 -19.45 19.41 -4.06
C SER A 488 -18.65 18.52 -4.98
N VAL A 489 -17.54 17.98 -4.47
CA VAL A 489 -16.64 17.10 -5.21
C VAL A 489 -16.97 15.65 -4.86
N ASP A 490 -17.15 14.82 -5.88
CA ASP A 490 -17.16 13.37 -5.76
C ASP A 490 -15.94 12.81 -6.49
N PRO A 491 -14.87 12.39 -5.79
CA PRO A 491 -13.62 11.94 -6.40
C PRO A 491 -13.75 10.63 -7.20
N GLU A 492 -14.93 9.99 -7.20
CA GLU A 492 -15.25 8.86 -8.07
C GLU A 492 -15.72 9.30 -9.46
N PHE A 493 -16.34 10.48 -9.57
CA PHE A 493 -16.93 10.99 -10.82
C PHE A 493 -16.26 12.26 -11.36
N ASP A 494 -15.62 13.02 -10.48
CA ASP A 494 -14.92 14.26 -10.83
C ASP A 494 -13.44 13.99 -11.11
N GLU A 495 -12.98 14.42 -12.28
CA GLU A 495 -11.63 14.12 -12.77
C GLU A 495 -10.62 15.20 -12.36
N LEU A 496 -9.39 14.76 -12.08
CA LEU A 496 -8.27 15.62 -11.69
C LEU A 496 -8.05 16.79 -12.65
N ASP A 497 -8.11 16.56 -13.96
CA ASP A 497 -7.85 17.62 -14.95
C ASP A 497 -8.86 18.78 -14.81
N GLN A 498 -10.10 18.49 -14.39
CA GLN A 498 -11.12 19.49 -14.13
C GLN A 498 -10.90 20.12 -12.75
N LEU A 499 -10.72 19.29 -11.72
CA LEU A 499 -10.57 19.73 -10.33
C LEU A 499 -9.27 20.50 -10.08
N ALA A 500 -8.19 20.20 -10.78
CA ALA A 500 -6.89 20.86 -10.62
C ALA A 500 -6.67 22.01 -11.63
N SER A 501 -7.65 22.27 -12.52
CA SER A 501 -7.61 23.43 -13.42
C SER A 501 -7.82 24.73 -12.64
N TRP A 502 -7.12 25.79 -13.06
CA TRP A 502 -7.30 27.13 -12.49
C TRP A 502 -8.61 27.77 -12.98
N GLY A 503 -9.32 28.43 -12.08
CA GLY A 503 -10.59 29.11 -12.35
C GLY A 503 -11.84 28.27 -12.06
N GLY A 504 -11.71 27.19 -11.27
CA GLY A 504 -12.82 26.33 -10.88
C GLY A 504 -13.77 26.96 -9.85
N LEU A 505 -13.31 27.91 -9.01
CA LEU A 505 -14.18 28.65 -8.10
C LEU A 505 -14.93 29.78 -8.79
N THR A 506 -16.25 29.63 -8.89
CA THR A 506 -17.14 30.68 -9.42
C THR A 506 -17.29 31.83 -8.42
N PRO A 507 -17.10 33.11 -8.82
CA PRO A 507 -17.38 34.25 -7.96
C PRO A 507 -18.80 34.24 -7.39
N GLY A 508 -18.96 34.67 -6.14
CA GLY A 508 -20.23 34.61 -5.42
C GLY A 508 -20.55 33.26 -4.77
N THR A 509 -19.76 32.20 -5.05
CA THR A 509 -19.89 30.92 -4.33
C THR A 509 -19.73 31.13 -2.84
N LYS A 510 -20.57 30.46 -2.03
CA LYS A 510 -20.52 30.61 -0.57
C LYS A 510 -19.34 29.87 0.03
N VAL A 511 -18.55 30.60 0.80
CA VAL A 511 -17.41 30.12 1.58
C VAL A 511 -17.77 30.14 3.06
N GLN A 512 -17.48 29.04 3.75
CA GLN A 512 -17.63 28.91 5.19
C GLN A 512 -16.25 28.85 5.85
N LYS A 513 -16.16 29.38 7.08
CA LYS A 513 -14.93 29.26 7.86
C LYS A 513 -14.72 27.79 8.22
N VAL A 514 -13.51 27.28 7.99
CA VAL A 514 -13.13 25.91 8.33
C VAL A 514 -11.99 25.84 9.34
N ALA A 515 -11.97 24.76 10.12
CA ALA A 515 -10.85 24.34 10.93
C ALA A 515 -10.66 22.84 10.72
N LEU A 516 -9.65 22.46 9.94
CA LEU A 516 -9.47 21.08 9.50
C LEU A 516 -8.92 20.17 10.60
N TYR A 517 -7.90 20.65 11.31
CA TYR A 517 -7.16 19.88 12.30
C TYR A 517 -7.06 20.65 13.62
N PRO A 518 -7.59 20.12 14.74
CA PRO A 518 -7.50 20.78 16.04
C PRO A 518 -6.08 20.68 16.62
N ARG A 519 -5.65 21.69 17.38
CA ARG A 519 -4.46 21.54 18.23
C ARG A 519 -4.78 20.56 19.37
N VAL A 520 -3.93 19.57 19.56
CA VAL A 520 -4.04 18.58 20.64
C VAL A 520 -2.70 18.46 21.35
N GLU A 521 -2.71 18.05 22.61
CA GLU A 521 -1.49 17.75 23.35
C GLU A 521 -0.82 16.46 22.84
N PRO A 522 0.51 16.28 23.05
CA PRO A 522 1.19 15.04 22.75
C PRO A 522 0.54 13.84 23.46
N LEU A 523 0.33 12.74 22.73
CA LEU A 523 -0.18 11.50 23.31
C LEU A 523 0.93 10.84 24.15
N LEU A 524 0.83 10.94 25.47
CA LEU A 524 1.82 10.39 26.39
C LEU A 524 1.93 8.86 26.29
N ALA A 525 3.14 8.35 26.58
CA ALA A 525 3.32 6.93 26.85
C ALA A 525 2.62 6.53 28.15
N GLU A 526 1.92 5.39 28.11
CA GLU A 526 1.36 4.75 29.31
C GLU A 526 2.43 3.94 30.03
#